data_AF-A0A6V8MR58-F1
#
_entry.id   AF-A0A6V8MR58-F1
#
_cell.length_a   1.000
_cell.length_b   1.000
_cell.length_c   1.000
_cell.angle_alpha   90.00
_cell.angle_beta   90.00
_cell.angle_gamma   90.00
#
_symmetry.space_group_name_H-M   'P 1'
#
loop_
_entity.id
_entity.type
_entity.pdbx_description
1 polymer ?
#
loop_
_entity_poly.entity_id
_entity_poly.type
_entity_poly.pdbx_seq_one_letter_code
_entity_poly.pdbx_strand_id
1 'polypeptide(L)'
;MCAKSIAKTILFLLLVTQVGCANLLPRSKAVTESPWEEYEAAKASYDNIIVGKTTVEDLQKLGFDIKSSPNIKILNYLDIAAMLQGLPSKDLDPGLQACLRARSDCRAYVFEPKRNYSKRVGNFWLDIFNFKRKTHETGWRFRALVVFVNHHVAYKLSSGEPKIDQMTDQVNPLGPLQAPSDIFTKALF
;
A
#
# COMPACT_ATOMS: atom_id res chain seq x y z
N MET A 1 -19.93 61.39 -6.33
CA MET A 1 -20.65 60.13 -6.02
C MET A 1 -19.99 58.86 -6.57
N CYS A 2 -19.09 58.94 -7.58
CA CYS A 2 -18.37 57.77 -8.14
C CYS A 2 -17.43 57.03 -7.16
N ALA A 3 -16.63 57.75 -6.35
CA ALA A 3 -15.61 57.12 -5.50
C ALA A 3 -16.18 56.16 -4.43
N LYS A 4 -17.37 56.43 -3.91
CA LYS A 4 -18.05 55.59 -2.90
C LYS A 4 -18.62 54.29 -3.48
N SER A 5 -18.89 54.26 -4.79
CA SER A 5 -19.38 53.05 -5.50
C SER A 5 -18.23 52.13 -5.89
N ILE A 6 -17.09 52.71 -6.27
CA ILE A 6 -15.83 51.98 -6.56
C ILE A 6 -15.28 51.33 -5.28
N ALA A 7 -15.30 52.04 -4.15
CA ALA A 7 -14.86 51.47 -2.87
C ALA A 7 -15.72 50.27 -2.42
N LYS A 8 -17.04 50.31 -2.67
CA LYS A 8 -17.95 49.20 -2.35
C LYS A 8 -17.75 47.98 -3.25
N THR A 9 -17.44 48.17 -4.52
CA THR A 9 -17.15 47.07 -5.46
C THR A 9 -15.79 46.42 -5.16
N ILE A 10 -14.77 47.21 -4.79
CA ILE A 10 -13.47 46.66 -4.35
C ILE A 10 -13.62 45.86 -3.06
N LEU A 11 -14.37 46.37 -2.07
CA LEU A 11 -14.61 45.67 -0.81
C LEU A 11 -15.40 44.36 -1.01
N PHE A 12 -16.36 44.35 -1.94
CA PHE A 12 -17.10 43.14 -2.32
C PHE A 12 -16.20 42.11 -3.01
N LEU A 13 -15.32 42.54 -3.92
CA LEU A 13 -14.36 41.65 -4.59
C LEU A 13 -13.36 41.04 -3.57
N LEU A 14 -12.90 41.83 -2.60
CA LEU A 14 -12.00 41.37 -1.54
C LEU A 14 -12.65 40.30 -0.65
N LEU A 15 -13.95 40.45 -0.33
CA LEU A 15 -14.70 39.46 0.46
C LEU A 15 -14.89 38.13 -0.29
N VAL A 16 -15.10 38.17 -1.62
CA VAL A 16 -15.31 36.97 -2.43
C VAL A 16 -14.03 36.11 -2.53
N THR A 17 -12.84 36.72 -2.45
CA THR A 17 -11.56 35.98 -2.49
C THR A 17 -11.24 35.18 -1.22
N GLN A 18 -11.96 35.39 -0.12
CA GLN A 18 -11.69 34.72 1.16
C GLN A 18 -12.37 33.34 1.31
N VAL A 19 -13.32 32.97 0.45
CA VAL A 19 -14.16 31.77 0.64
C VAL A 19 -13.58 30.49 -0.01
N GLY A 20 -12.42 30.56 -0.68
CA GLY A 20 -11.94 29.48 -1.56
C GLY A 20 -10.87 28.50 -1.04
N CYS A 21 -10.18 28.75 0.07
CA CYS A 21 -8.86 28.11 0.29
C CYS A 21 -8.85 26.75 1.02
N ALA A 22 -9.97 26.29 1.60
CA ALA A 22 -9.95 25.08 2.44
C ALA A 22 -10.08 23.75 1.66
N ASN A 23 -10.59 23.78 0.43
CA ASN A 23 -10.81 22.57 -0.39
C ASN A 23 -9.77 22.34 -1.49
N LEU A 24 -8.74 23.18 -1.60
CA LEU A 24 -7.75 23.09 -2.68
C LEU A 24 -6.61 22.09 -2.41
N LEU A 25 -6.61 21.41 -1.26
CA LEU A 25 -5.57 20.44 -0.93
C LEU A 25 -5.75 19.13 -1.71
N PRO A 26 -4.68 18.61 -2.34
CA PRO A 26 -4.72 17.34 -3.06
C PRO A 26 -5.14 16.17 -2.16
N ARG A 27 -5.89 15.24 -2.75
CA ARG A 27 -6.22 13.95 -2.15
C ARG A 27 -5.74 12.87 -3.11
N SER A 28 -5.15 11.81 -2.57
CA SER A 28 -4.71 10.66 -3.36
C SER A 28 -5.29 9.39 -2.77
N LYS A 29 -5.95 8.60 -3.61
CA LYS A 29 -6.38 7.25 -3.27
C LYS A 29 -5.44 6.28 -3.98
N ALA A 30 -4.76 5.42 -3.23
CA ALA A 30 -3.89 4.38 -3.78
C ALA A 30 -4.51 3.02 -3.45
N VAL A 31 -5.20 2.44 -4.43
CA VAL A 31 -5.75 1.08 -4.32
C VAL A 31 -4.82 0.18 -5.12
N THR A 32 -4.24 -0.82 -4.45
CA THR A 32 -3.70 -1.97 -5.18
C THR A 32 -4.89 -2.87 -5.48
N GLU A 33 -5.04 -3.32 -6.74
CA GLU A 33 -6.08 -4.28 -7.15
C GLU A 33 -6.22 -5.37 -6.08
N SER A 34 -7.35 -5.32 -5.38
CA SER A 34 -7.68 -6.19 -4.26
C SER A 34 -9.16 -6.52 -4.39
N PRO A 35 -9.54 -7.81 -4.42
CA PRO A 35 -10.94 -8.20 -4.50
C PRO A 35 -11.71 -7.90 -3.21
N TRP A 36 -11.02 -7.55 -2.12
CA TRP A 36 -11.61 -7.22 -0.84
C TRP A 36 -11.58 -5.71 -0.58
N GLU A 37 -12.65 -5.22 0.05
CA GLU A 37 -12.79 -3.84 0.53
C GLU A 37 -12.15 -3.64 1.93
N GLU A 38 -12.15 -4.70 2.75
CA GLU A 38 -11.75 -4.69 4.16
C GLU A 38 -10.75 -5.81 4.48
N TYR A 39 -9.94 -5.60 5.51
CA TYR A 39 -8.92 -6.56 5.96
C TYR A 39 -9.53 -7.90 6.39
N GLU A 40 -10.65 -7.84 7.11
CA GLU A 40 -11.36 -8.98 7.67
C GLU A 40 -11.88 -9.90 6.57
N ALA A 41 -12.32 -9.35 5.44
CA ALA A 41 -12.77 -10.12 4.29
C ALA A 41 -11.61 -10.88 3.60
N ALA A 42 -10.45 -10.24 3.49
CA ALA A 42 -9.23 -10.88 2.98
C ALA A 42 -8.77 -11.99 3.93
N LYS A 43 -8.79 -11.73 5.24
CA LYS A 43 -8.46 -12.72 6.26
C LYS A 43 -9.42 -13.91 6.26
N ALA A 44 -10.72 -13.68 6.17
CA ALA A 44 -11.72 -14.75 6.11
C ALA A 44 -11.52 -15.65 4.88
N SER A 45 -11.19 -15.04 3.74
CA SER A 45 -10.89 -15.78 2.50
C SER A 45 -9.61 -16.61 2.64
N TYR A 46 -8.59 -16.08 3.30
CA TYR A 46 -7.35 -16.80 3.62
C TYR A 46 -7.56 -17.96 4.62
N ASP A 47 -8.45 -17.78 5.59
CA ASP A 47 -8.73 -18.78 6.62
C ASP A 47 -9.34 -20.06 6.00
N ASN A 48 -10.04 -19.95 4.86
CA ASN A 48 -10.56 -21.07 4.08
C ASN A 48 -9.50 -21.92 3.36
N ILE A 49 -8.23 -21.50 3.31
CA ILE A 49 -7.14 -22.28 2.72
C ILE A 49 -6.80 -23.45 3.64
N ILE A 50 -6.92 -24.69 3.15
CA ILE A 50 -6.65 -25.91 3.93
C ILE A 50 -5.35 -26.55 3.43
N VAL A 51 -4.38 -26.68 4.34
CA VAL A 51 -3.09 -27.35 4.08
C VAL A 51 -3.35 -28.80 3.64
N GLY A 52 -2.66 -29.23 2.59
CA GLY A 52 -2.74 -30.56 1.99
C GLY A 52 -3.96 -30.80 1.10
N LYS A 53 -4.94 -29.87 1.03
CA LYS A 53 -6.14 -30.02 0.20
C LYS A 53 -6.28 -28.93 -0.85
N THR A 54 -6.02 -27.68 -0.49
CA THR A 54 -6.21 -26.54 -1.39
C THR A 54 -5.16 -26.56 -2.50
N THR A 55 -5.60 -26.41 -3.74
CA THR A 55 -4.75 -26.27 -4.92
C THR A 55 -4.64 -24.80 -5.37
N VAL A 56 -3.86 -24.56 -6.43
CA VAL A 56 -3.73 -23.22 -7.03
C VAL A 56 -5.08 -22.73 -7.60
N GLU A 57 -5.86 -23.63 -8.17
CA GLU A 57 -7.19 -23.32 -8.74
C GLU A 57 -8.19 -22.95 -7.64
N ASP A 58 -8.08 -23.56 -6.47
CA ASP A 58 -8.91 -23.21 -5.32
C ASP A 58 -8.53 -21.85 -4.73
N LEU A 59 -7.24 -21.48 -4.74
CA LEU A 59 -6.82 -20.13 -4.37
C LEU A 59 -7.47 -19.06 -5.25
N GLN A 60 -7.57 -19.31 -6.55
CA GLN A 60 -8.23 -18.41 -7.49
C GLN A 60 -9.71 -18.19 -7.10
N LYS A 61 -10.44 -19.25 -6.75
CA LYS A 61 -11.84 -19.16 -6.29
C LYS A 61 -11.98 -18.37 -4.99
N LEU A 62 -10.95 -18.39 -4.15
CA LEU A 62 -10.89 -17.64 -2.90
C LEU A 62 -10.49 -16.17 -3.11
N GLY A 63 -10.17 -15.74 -4.34
CA GLY A 63 -9.72 -14.38 -4.65
C GLY A 63 -8.20 -14.19 -4.66
N PHE A 64 -7.43 -15.24 -4.40
CA PHE A 64 -5.96 -15.25 -4.49
C PHE A 64 -5.51 -15.80 -5.84
N ASP A 65 -5.83 -15.07 -6.92
CA ASP A 65 -5.45 -15.46 -8.27
C ASP A 65 -4.00 -15.06 -8.58
N ILE A 66 -3.21 -16.02 -9.06
CA ILE A 66 -1.79 -15.85 -9.41
C ILE A 66 -1.61 -15.21 -10.80
N LYS A 67 -2.57 -15.43 -11.70
CA LYS A 67 -2.48 -15.00 -13.10
C LYS A 67 -3.05 -13.61 -13.32
N SER A 68 -4.17 -13.30 -12.66
CA SER A 68 -4.85 -12.02 -12.87
C SER A 68 -4.38 -10.93 -11.92
N SER A 69 -3.94 -11.27 -10.70
CA SER A 69 -3.63 -10.23 -9.71
C SER A 69 -2.27 -9.59 -10.00
N PRO A 70 -2.18 -8.26 -10.02
CA PRO A 70 -0.91 -7.57 -10.21
C PRO A 70 -0.06 -7.62 -8.93
N ASN A 71 1.25 -7.44 -9.07
CA ASN A 71 2.22 -7.28 -7.97
C ASN A 71 2.37 -8.50 -7.03
N ILE A 72 2.06 -9.71 -7.51
CA ILE A 72 2.32 -10.95 -6.76
C ILE A 72 3.81 -11.27 -6.81
N LYS A 73 4.38 -11.68 -5.67
CA LYS A 73 5.75 -12.20 -5.62
C LYS A 73 5.71 -13.72 -5.66
N ILE A 74 6.38 -14.28 -6.66
CA ILE A 74 6.60 -15.72 -6.78
C ILE A 74 7.99 -16.02 -6.22
N LEU A 75 8.05 -16.87 -5.22
CA LEU A 75 9.28 -17.25 -4.53
C LEU A 75 9.63 -18.70 -4.88
N ASN A 76 10.89 -18.93 -5.19
CA ASN A 76 11.44 -20.28 -5.36
C ASN A 76 12.00 -20.82 -4.03
N TYR A 77 12.50 -22.06 -4.04
CA TYR A 77 13.05 -22.69 -2.83
C TYR A 77 14.27 -21.95 -2.24
N LEU A 78 15.08 -21.24 -3.05
CA LEU A 78 16.22 -20.45 -2.57
C LEU A 78 15.75 -19.19 -1.85
N ASP A 79 14.73 -18.52 -2.38
CA ASP A 79 14.14 -17.34 -1.75
C ASP A 79 13.54 -17.72 -0.37
N ILE A 80 12.86 -18.87 -0.31
CA ILE A 80 12.30 -19.40 0.94
C ILE A 80 13.44 -19.77 1.90
N ALA A 81 14.49 -20.45 1.43
CA ALA A 81 15.65 -20.78 2.24
C ALA A 81 16.34 -19.52 2.79
N ALA A 82 16.42 -18.45 1.99
CA ALA A 82 16.98 -17.17 2.41
C ALA A 82 16.19 -16.52 3.55
N MET A 83 14.85 -16.61 3.51
CA MET A 83 13.99 -16.10 4.59
C MET A 83 14.12 -16.88 5.91
N LEU A 84 14.55 -18.14 5.84
CA LEU A 84 14.68 -19.04 6.98
C LEU A 84 16.13 -19.12 7.51
N GLN A 85 17.05 -18.32 6.96
CA GLN A 85 18.43 -18.28 7.43
C GLN A 85 18.48 -17.97 8.93
N GLY A 86 19.18 -18.82 9.68
CA GLY A 86 19.31 -18.69 11.14
C GLY A 86 18.36 -19.57 11.95
N LEU A 87 17.39 -20.24 11.33
CA LEU A 87 16.56 -21.25 11.99
C LEU A 87 17.09 -22.66 11.68
N PRO A 88 17.29 -23.53 12.69
CA PRO A 88 17.70 -24.90 12.43
C PRO A 88 16.54 -25.69 11.81
N SER A 89 16.84 -26.60 10.88
CA SER A 89 15.79 -27.30 10.11
C SER A 89 14.80 -28.09 10.95
N LYS A 90 15.17 -28.50 12.16
CA LYS A 90 14.33 -29.22 13.12
C LYS A 90 13.21 -28.36 13.73
N ASP A 91 13.39 -27.04 13.78
CA ASP A 91 12.43 -26.11 14.38
C ASP A 91 11.49 -25.52 13.31
N LEU A 92 11.68 -25.89 12.04
CA LEU A 92 10.83 -25.49 10.94
C LEU A 92 9.55 -26.35 10.89
N ASP A 93 8.46 -25.73 10.46
CA ASP A 93 7.21 -26.42 10.17
C ASP A 93 7.44 -27.57 9.15
N PRO A 94 6.80 -28.75 9.32
CA PRO A 94 6.96 -29.89 8.41
C PRO A 94 6.71 -29.54 6.94
N GLY A 95 5.78 -28.63 6.65
CA GLY A 95 5.48 -28.18 5.29
C GLY A 95 6.63 -27.40 4.65
N LEU A 96 7.30 -26.54 5.44
CA LEU A 96 8.49 -25.82 5.00
C LEU A 96 9.67 -26.77 4.79
N GLN A 97 9.87 -27.73 5.68
CA GLN A 97 10.91 -28.76 5.51
C GLN A 97 10.68 -29.57 4.23
N ALA A 98 9.43 -29.98 3.97
CA ALA A 98 9.07 -30.70 2.75
C ALA A 98 9.36 -29.86 1.50
N CYS A 99 9.05 -28.57 1.54
CA CYS A 99 9.34 -27.64 0.44
C CYS A 99 10.84 -27.55 0.15
N LEU A 100 11.66 -27.32 1.17
CA LEU A 100 13.12 -27.24 0.99
C LEU A 100 13.72 -28.55 0.45
N ARG A 101 13.16 -29.70 0.83
CA ARG A 101 13.57 -31.02 0.29
C ARG A 101 13.14 -31.21 -1.17
N ALA A 102 11.97 -30.71 -1.56
CA ALA A 102 11.39 -30.87 -2.90
C ALA A 102 12.05 -29.98 -3.98
N ARG A 103 12.86 -28.98 -3.61
CA ARG A 103 13.65 -28.13 -4.53
C ARG A 103 12.81 -27.49 -5.65
N SER A 104 12.86 -28.01 -6.87
CA SER A 104 12.16 -27.46 -8.04
C SER A 104 10.64 -27.48 -7.92
N ASP A 105 10.11 -28.41 -7.12
CA ASP A 105 8.67 -28.57 -6.92
C ASP A 105 8.13 -27.71 -5.76
N CYS A 106 9.01 -26.94 -5.13
CA CYS A 106 8.70 -26.00 -4.06
C CYS A 106 8.53 -24.59 -4.62
N ARG A 107 7.35 -24.01 -4.43
CA ARG A 107 7.02 -22.64 -4.85
C ARG A 107 6.22 -21.96 -3.75
N ALA A 108 6.41 -20.67 -3.56
CA ALA A 108 5.55 -19.90 -2.70
C ALA A 108 5.04 -18.64 -3.40
N TYR A 109 3.84 -18.23 -3.02
CA TYR A 109 3.21 -17.02 -3.53
C TYR A 109 2.96 -16.08 -2.36
N VAL A 110 3.39 -14.82 -2.53
CA VAL A 110 3.12 -13.75 -1.57
C VAL A 110 2.08 -12.82 -2.17
N PHE A 111 0.93 -12.79 -1.53
CA PHE A 111 -0.16 -11.87 -1.83
C PHE A 111 -0.11 -10.71 -0.84
N GLU A 112 -0.05 -9.47 -1.35
CA GLU A 112 -0.02 -8.26 -0.52
C GLU A 112 -1.16 -7.29 -0.90
N PRO A 113 -2.44 -7.70 -0.84
CA PRO A 113 -3.55 -6.79 -1.09
C PRO A 113 -3.54 -5.65 -0.06
N LYS A 114 -3.75 -4.43 -0.54
CA LYS A 114 -3.76 -3.23 0.30
C LYS A 114 -4.65 -2.16 -0.29
N ARG A 115 -5.25 -1.38 0.60
CA ARG A 115 -6.08 -0.24 0.22
C ARG A 115 -5.72 0.93 1.12
N ASN A 116 -5.07 1.93 0.53
CA ASN A 116 -4.60 3.11 1.24
C ASN A 116 -5.28 4.37 0.71
N TYR A 117 -5.71 5.20 1.63
CA TYR A 117 -6.25 6.52 1.38
C TYR A 117 -5.34 7.55 2.03
N SER A 118 -4.87 8.50 1.24
CA SER A 118 -3.94 9.52 1.70
C SER A 118 -4.53 10.90 1.41
N LYS A 119 -4.68 11.71 2.46
CA LYS A 119 -5.27 13.04 2.39
C LYS A 119 -4.27 14.05 2.91
N ARG A 120 -3.94 15.07 2.09
CA ARG A 120 -3.17 16.21 2.57
C ARG A 120 -4.04 17.12 3.41
N VAL A 121 -3.49 17.57 4.52
CA VAL A 121 -4.15 18.43 5.50
C VAL A 121 -3.22 19.59 5.87
N GLY A 122 -3.77 20.68 6.41
CA GLY A 122 -2.97 21.82 6.88
C GLY A 122 -3.01 23.04 5.97
N ASN A 123 -1.92 23.81 5.92
CA ASN A 123 -1.87 25.07 5.20
C ASN A 123 -1.51 24.86 3.73
N PHE A 124 -2.41 25.29 2.85
CA PHE A 124 -2.26 25.20 1.40
C PHE A 124 -0.99 25.86 0.86
N TRP A 125 -0.68 27.09 1.29
CA TRP A 125 0.49 27.84 0.80
C TRP A 125 1.80 27.19 1.24
N LEU A 126 1.86 26.68 2.47
CA LEU A 126 3.04 25.96 2.94
C LEU A 126 3.27 24.64 2.19
N ASP A 127 2.21 23.95 1.75
CA ASP A 127 2.34 22.72 0.94
C ASP A 127 2.75 23.02 -0.50
N ILE A 128 2.15 24.05 -1.14
CA ILE A 128 2.51 24.45 -2.52
C ILE A 128 3.96 24.89 -2.61
N PHE A 129 4.41 25.73 -1.69
CA PHE A 129 5.81 26.17 -1.66
C PHE A 129 6.72 25.14 -0.97
N ASN A 130 6.21 23.93 -0.70
CA ASN A 130 6.94 22.81 -0.14
C ASN A 130 7.59 23.07 1.24
N PHE A 131 7.28 24.16 1.93
CA PHE A 131 7.82 24.47 3.26
C PHE A 131 7.35 23.48 4.33
N LYS A 132 6.08 23.06 4.23
CA LYS A 132 5.48 22.12 5.19
C LYS A 132 4.37 21.32 4.55
N ARG A 133 4.43 19.99 4.69
CA ARG A 133 3.41 19.06 4.19
C ARG A 133 2.95 18.17 5.33
N LYS A 134 1.65 18.16 5.59
CA LYS A 134 1.02 17.19 6.48
C LYS A 134 0.14 16.24 5.68
N THR A 135 0.34 14.95 5.89
CA THR A 135 -0.41 13.90 5.22
C THR A 135 -1.03 12.99 6.27
N HIS A 136 -2.33 12.75 6.14
CA HIS A 136 -3.06 11.76 6.91
C HIS A 136 -3.30 10.53 6.03
N GLU A 137 -2.78 9.39 6.43
CA GLU A 137 -2.93 8.13 5.73
C GLU A 137 -3.78 7.17 6.54
N THR A 138 -4.79 6.61 5.89
CA THR A 138 -5.65 5.57 6.46
C THR A 138 -5.73 4.39 5.51
N GLY A 139 -6.02 3.20 6.01
CA GLY A 139 -6.17 2.03 5.16
C GLY A 139 -5.97 0.72 5.89
N TRP A 140 -5.68 -0.30 5.11
CA TRP A 140 -5.31 -1.63 5.61
C TRP A 140 -4.38 -2.31 4.62
N ARG A 141 -3.63 -3.28 5.14
CA ARG A 141 -2.70 -4.10 4.37
C ARG A 141 -2.74 -5.52 4.87
N PHE A 142 -2.99 -6.48 3.99
CA PHE A 142 -2.93 -7.89 4.32
C PHE A 142 -1.78 -8.54 3.54
N ARG A 143 -1.08 -9.47 4.18
CA ARG A 143 0.03 -10.22 3.58
C ARG A 143 -0.20 -11.70 3.83
N ALA A 144 -0.36 -12.47 2.76
CA ALA A 144 -0.44 -13.92 2.82
C ALA A 144 0.75 -14.54 2.09
N LEU A 145 1.43 -15.44 2.77
CA LEU A 145 2.42 -16.35 2.22
C LEU A 145 1.77 -17.73 2.12
N VAL A 146 1.69 -18.27 0.91
CA VAL A 146 1.19 -19.63 0.68
C VAL A 146 2.28 -20.42 -0.02
N VAL A 147 2.72 -21.51 0.61
CA VAL A 147 3.80 -22.38 0.15
C VAL A 147 3.20 -23.66 -0.39
N PHE A 148 3.66 -24.06 -1.57
CA PHE A 148 3.18 -25.20 -2.33
C PHE A 148 4.28 -26.26 -2.46
N VAL A 149 3.86 -27.51 -2.34
CA VAL A 149 4.66 -28.70 -2.69
C VAL A 149 3.75 -29.61 -3.52
N ASN A 150 4.21 -30.04 -4.70
CA ASN A 150 3.46 -30.95 -5.57
C ASN A 150 2.00 -30.48 -5.81
N HIS A 151 1.82 -29.20 -6.14
CA HIS A 151 0.53 -28.55 -6.44
C HIS A 151 -0.45 -28.37 -5.26
N HIS A 152 -0.08 -28.77 -4.05
CA HIS A 152 -0.91 -28.60 -2.86
C HIS A 152 -0.26 -27.62 -1.89
N VAL A 153 -1.09 -26.88 -1.14
CA VAL A 153 -0.59 -26.01 -0.07
C VAL A 153 0.07 -26.87 1.01
N ALA A 154 1.37 -26.70 1.21
CA ALA A 154 2.14 -27.39 2.24
C ALA A 154 2.25 -26.55 3.52
N TYR A 155 2.27 -25.23 3.39
CA TYR A 155 2.35 -24.31 4.51
C TYR A 155 1.66 -22.99 4.16
N LYS A 156 1.05 -22.33 5.15
CA LYS A 156 0.45 -21.01 4.99
C LYS A 156 0.77 -20.12 6.19
N LEU A 157 1.08 -18.85 5.92
CA LEU A 157 1.27 -17.82 6.95
C LEU A 157 0.59 -16.52 6.52
N SER A 158 -0.13 -15.88 7.44
CA SER A 158 -0.75 -14.57 7.22
C SER A 158 -0.22 -13.54 8.22
N SER A 159 -0.04 -12.31 7.76
CA SER A 159 0.30 -11.15 8.57
C SER A 159 -0.30 -9.88 7.94
N GLY A 160 -0.13 -8.74 8.58
CA GLY A 160 -0.59 -7.46 8.03
C GLY A 160 -0.93 -6.43 9.09
N GLU A 161 -1.55 -5.36 8.62
CA GLU A 161 -2.02 -4.20 9.39
C GLU A 161 -3.53 -4.05 9.13
N PRO A 162 -4.39 -4.46 10.08
CA PRO A 162 -5.84 -4.37 9.90
C PRO A 162 -6.34 -2.93 9.82
N LYS A 163 -5.67 -2.02 10.52
CA LYS A 163 -5.97 -0.60 10.52
C LYS A 163 -4.69 0.21 10.47
N ILE A 164 -4.52 0.96 9.40
CA ILE A 164 -3.49 1.98 9.24
C ILE A 164 -4.16 3.32 9.53
N ASP A 165 -3.55 4.10 10.43
CA ASP A 165 -3.91 5.47 10.74
C ASP A 165 -2.63 6.21 11.13
N GLN A 166 -2.06 6.95 10.17
CA GLN A 166 -0.76 7.56 10.30
C GLN A 166 -0.82 9.04 9.92
N MET A 167 -0.22 9.87 10.76
CA MET A 167 0.00 11.28 10.49
C MET A 167 1.50 11.52 10.23
N THR A 168 1.82 12.02 9.05
CA THR A 168 3.19 12.41 8.67
C THR A 168 3.27 13.93 8.56
N ASP A 169 4.16 14.56 9.32
CA ASP A 169 4.49 15.99 9.23
C ASP A 169 5.90 16.15 8.67
N GLN A 170 6.01 16.63 7.43
CA GLN A 170 7.27 16.89 6.75
C GLN A 170 7.54 18.39 6.71
N VAL A 171 8.70 18.81 7.19
CA VAL A 171 9.15 20.21 7.18
C VAL A 171 10.36 20.33 6.28
N ASN A 172 10.28 21.16 5.24
CA ASN A 172 11.41 21.47 4.37
C ASN A 172 11.75 22.96 4.52
N PRO A 173 12.70 23.34 5.40
CA PRO A 173 12.97 24.75 5.71
C PRO A 173 13.42 25.59 4.51
N LEU A 174 14.03 25.00 3.48
CA LEU A 174 14.41 25.70 2.24
C LEU A 174 13.33 25.62 1.14
N GLY A 175 12.18 25.02 1.45
CA GLY A 175 10.98 25.01 0.61
C GLY A 175 11.24 24.47 -0.81
N PRO A 176 11.05 25.28 -1.88
CA PRO A 176 11.24 24.82 -3.26
C PRO A 176 12.70 24.48 -3.61
N LEU A 177 13.67 25.07 -2.91
CA LEU A 177 15.10 24.81 -3.16
C LEU A 177 15.58 23.49 -2.57
N GLN A 178 14.75 22.84 -1.76
CA GLN A 178 15.04 21.59 -1.05
C GLN A 178 14.44 20.35 -1.73
N ALA A 179 13.93 20.49 -2.96
CA ALA A 179 13.39 19.36 -3.70
C ALA A 179 14.46 18.26 -3.89
N PRO A 180 14.10 16.97 -3.76
CA PRO A 180 14.97 15.90 -4.20
C PRO A 180 15.32 16.12 -5.68
N SER A 181 16.56 15.83 -6.06
CA SER A 181 17.14 16.05 -7.40
C SER A 181 16.32 15.48 -8.56
N ASP A 182 15.33 14.63 -8.31
CA ASP A 182 14.43 14.02 -9.30
C ASP A 182 13.61 15.01 -10.13
N ILE A 183 13.39 16.25 -9.66
CA ILE A 183 12.71 17.28 -10.47
C ILE A 183 13.63 17.81 -11.59
N PHE A 184 14.93 17.94 -11.32
CA PHE A 184 15.89 18.37 -12.35
C PHE A 184 16.12 17.28 -13.39
N THR A 185 16.10 16.00 -12.99
CA THR A 185 16.30 14.89 -13.93
C THR A 185 15.13 14.67 -14.90
N LYS A 186 13.89 14.98 -14.50
CA LYS A 186 12.70 14.89 -15.37
C LYS A 186 12.48 16.08 -16.30
N ALA A 187 13.15 17.21 -16.06
CA ALA A 187 13.09 18.37 -16.94
C ALA A 187 14.19 18.36 -18.03
N LEU A 188 15.17 17.47 -17.90
CA LEU A 188 16.34 17.37 -18.78
C LEU A 188 16.33 16.15 -19.72
N PHE A 189 15.29 15.30 -19.66
CA PHE A 189 15.07 14.17 -20.58
C PHE A 189 13.60 14.04 -20.95
#